data_AF-A0A2T4DKB9-F1
#
_entry.id   AF-A0A2T4DKB9-F1
#
_cell.length_a   1.000
_cell.length_b   1.000
_cell.length_c   1.000
_cell.angle_alpha   90.00
_cell.angle_beta   90.00
_cell.angle_gamma   90.00
#
_symmetry.space_group_name_H-M   'P 1'
#
loop_
_entity.id
_entity.type
_entity.pdbx_description
1 polymer ?
#
loop_
_entity_poly.entity_id
_entity_poly.type
_entity_poly.pdbx_seq_one_letter_code
_entity_poly.pdbx_strand_id
1 'polypeptide(L)'
;YDRGITDEFLKPIIQLDYSGNPVAKIEPEDVVICFNFRTDRGREITQALTQKAFPEQNMHPLDLYYITMTKYDDSFKGVKVLFEKDNLTNTLGEVLEKNGKKQIRIAETEKYPHVTFFFSGGREKEFDGEKRIMCPSPKVATYDLQPEMSAADIRDAIIPELKKQEADFVCLNFANPDMVGHTGDFDAAVKACETVDKCAKAVVDVALENNYATIIIADHGNSDFMINEDGTPNTAHTTNLVPCILVDDTFSGQIKDGKLGDLAPTILKMIGIEVPKEMTGDILIN
;
A
#
# COMPACT_ATOMS: atom_id res chain seq x y z
N TYR A 1 2.52 3.67 41.12
CA TYR A 1 2.38 4.98 40.47
C TYR A 1 2.81 6.14 41.35
N ASP A 2 2.53 6.15 42.66
CA ASP A 2 2.94 7.22 43.61
C ASP A 2 4.44 7.56 43.64
N ARG A 3 5.30 6.65 43.16
CA ARG A 3 6.74 6.87 42.99
C ARG A 3 7.12 7.52 41.65
N GLY A 4 6.16 8.02 40.87
CA GLY A 4 6.38 8.64 39.56
C GLY A 4 6.76 7.69 38.42
N ILE A 5 6.82 6.38 38.67
CA ILE A 5 7.05 5.36 37.62
C ILE A 5 5.72 5.11 36.92
N THR A 6 5.67 5.28 35.60
CA THR A 6 4.50 5.06 34.74
C THR A 6 4.49 3.67 34.12
N ASP A 7 3.40 3.31 33.42
CA ASP A 7 3.16 1.99 32.83
C ASP A 7 4.33 1.46 31.99
N GLU A 8 4.93 2.31 31.16
CA GLU A 8 6.04 1.95 30.27
C GLU A 8 7.31 1.55 31.03
N PHE A 9 7.53 2.12 32.23
CA PHE A 9 8.78 1.96 32.99
C PHE A 9 8.62 1.09 34.24
N LEU A 10 7.49 0.39 34.37
CA LEU A 10 7.32 -0.60 35.42
C LEU A 10 8.39 -1.69 35.28
N LYS A 11 9.16 -1.89 36.34
CA LYS A 11 10.03 -3.06 36.44
C LYS A 11 9.17 -4.33 36.41
N PRO A 12 9.67 -5.46 35.86
CA PRO A 12 8.95 -6.73 35.92
C PRO A 12 8.56 -7.09 37.35
N ILE A 13 7.29 -7.45 37.56
CA ILE A 13 6.74 -7.84 38.86
C ILE A 13 6.39 -9.33 38.79
N ILE A 14 6.91 -10.12 39.73
CA ILE A 14 6.60 -11.55 39.85
C ILE A 14 5.49 -11.71 40.88
N GLN A 15 4.33 -12.22 40.46
CA GLN A 15 3.25 -12.52 41.38
C GLN A 15 3.54 -13.83 42.13
N LEU A 16 3.38 -13.80 43.45
CA LEU A 16 3.58 -14.94 44.33
C LEU A 16 2.24 -15.51 44.82
N ASP A 17 2.19 -16.81 45.07
CA ASP A 17 1.10 -17.47 45.78
C ASP A 17 1.17 -17.18 47.29
N TYR A 18 0.22 -17.71 48.06
CA TYR A 18 0.18 -17.54 49.52
C TYR A 18 1.36 -18.19 50.25
N SER A 19 2.10 -19.08 49.60
CA SER A 19 3.28 -19.76 50.14
C SER A 19 4.59 -19.04 49.78
N GLY A 20 4.52 -17.94 49.02
CA GLY A 20 5.67 -17.17 48.58
C GLY A 20 6.36 -17.70 47.31
N ASN A 21 5.75 -18.65 46.60
CA ASN A 21 6.28 -19.18 45.34
C ASN A 21 5.72 -18.39 44.14
N PRO A 22 6.48 -18.20 43.05
CA PRO A 22 5.94 -17.62 41.82
C PRO A 22 4.71 -18.40 41.33
N VAL A 23 3.63 -17.69 40.99
CA VAL A 23 2.37 -18.31 40.52
C VAL A 23 2.60 -19.16 39.28
N ALA A 24 3.46 -18.71 38.37
CA ALA A 24 3.87 -19.45 37.19
C ALA A 24 5.26 -19.01 36.73
N LYS A 25 5.93 -19.91 36.02
CA LYS A 25 7.12 -19.66 35.21
C LYS A 25 6.89 -20.35 33.87
N ILE A 26 7.49 -19.81 32.81
CA ILE A 26 7.51 -20.51 31.52
C ILE A 26 8.52 -21.65 31.66
N GLU A 27 8.06 -22.87 31.42
CA GLU A 27 8.88 -24.08 31.46
C GLU A 27 8.96 -24.73 30.07
N PRO A 28 9.92 -25.62 29.82
CA PRO A 28 9.92 -26.43 28.61
C PRO A 28 8.58 -27.15 28.42
N GLU A 29 8.17 -27.30 27.16
CA GLU A 29 6.92 -27.90 26.68
C GLU A 29 5.65 -27.06 26.90
N ASP A 30 5.76 -25.87 27.52
CA ASP A 30 4.62 -24.94 27.64
C ASP A 30 4.15 -24.39 26.28
N VAL A 31 2.86 -24.04 26.24
CA VAL A 31 2.26 -23.27 25.15
C VAL A 31 2.31 -21.79 25.49
N VAL A 32 2.96 -21.00 24.64
CA VAL A 32 3.10 -19.55 24.82
C VAL A 32 2.57 -18.83 23.58
N ILE A 33 1.67 -17.87 23.79
CA ILE A 33 1.10 -17.04 22.72
C ILE A 33 1.54 -15.59 22.90
N CYS A 34 2.32 -15.07 21.95
CA CYS A 34 2.61 -13.65 21.84
C CYS A 34 1.52 -12.99 20.97
N PHE A 35 0.56 -12.32 21.62
CA PHE A 35 -0.62 -11.77 20.95
C PHE A 35 -0.38 -10.45 20.18
N ASN A 36 0.83 -9.89 20.23
CA ASN A 36 1.16 -8.68 19.49
C ASN A 36 1.12 -8.96 17.98
N PHE A 37 0.39 -8.16 17.20
CA PHE A 37 0.37 -8.32 15.73
C PHE A 37 1.43 -7.46 15.03
N ARG A 38 1.99 -6.45 15.72
CA ARG A 38 3.07 -5.62 15.21
C ARG A 38 4.42 -6.30 15.46
N THR A 39 5.21 -6.42 14.42
CA THR A 39 6.35 -7.35 14.36
C THR A 39 7.63 -6.85 15.02
N ASP A 40 7.84 -5.54 15.10
CA ASP A 40 9.11 -4.93 15.53
C ASP A 40 9.50 -5.30 16.97
N ARG A 41 8.63 -5.00 17.94
CA ARG A 41 8.93 -5.16 19.38
C ARG A 41 8.84 -6.61 19.87
N GLY A 42 8.08 -7.47 19.18
CA GLY A 42 7.93 -8.89 19.55
C GLY A 42 9.14 -9.77 19.20
N ARG A 43 10.06 -9.29 18.35
CA ARG A 43 11.21 -10.07 17.88
C ARG A 43 12.18 -10.44 18.99
N GLU A 44 12.59 -9.48 19.82
CA GLU A 44 13.64 -9.70 20.83
C GLU A 44 13.21 -10.71 21.89
N ILE A 45 11.98 -10.59 22.40
CA ILE A 45 11.46 -11.55 23.38
C ILE A 45 11.29 -12.94 22.77
N THR A 46 10.86 -13.02 21.51
CA THR A 46 10.78 -14.30 20.77
C THR A 46 12.16 -14.93 20.60
N GLN A 47 13.18 -14.12 20.29
CA GLN A 47 14.55 -14.59 20.18
C GLN A 47 15.07 -15.16 21.50
N ALA A 48 14.83 -14.45 22.60
CA ALA A 48 15.29 -14.83 23.94
C ALA A 48 14.60 -16.09 24.46
N LEU A 49 13.31 -16.26 24.17
CA LEU A 49 12.55 -17.43 24.63
C LEU A 49 12.84 -18.69 23.81
N THR A 50 13.02 -18.60 22.49
CA THR A 50 12.97 -19.81 21.64
C THR A 50 14.08 -19.93 20.60
N GLN A 51 14.81 -18.86 20.27
CA GLN A 51 15.70 -18.88 19.09
C GLN A 51 17.19 -18.95 19.41
N LYS A 52 17.67 -18.15 20.38
CA LYS A 52 19.10 -18.09 20.71
C LYS A 52 19.35 -17.85 22.19
N ALA A 53 20.51 -18.31 22.67
CA ALA A 53 20.94 -18.04 24.03
C ALA A 53 21.41 -16.58 24.18
N PHE A 54 21.21 -16.04 25.38
CA PHE A 54 21.71 -14.73 25.79
C PHE A 54 22.54 -14.93 27.08
N PRO A 55 23.84 -15.28 26.95
CA PRO A 55 24.67 -15.70 28.08
C PRO A 55 24.87 -14.62 29.15
N GLU A 56 24.96 -13.35 28.74
CA GLU A 56 25.11 -12.21 29.66
C GLU A 56 23.90 -12.06 30.59
N GLN A 57 22.72 -12.49 30.13
CA GLN A 57 21.46 -12.47 30.88
C GLN A 57 21.14 -13.85 31.48
N ASN A 58 22.03 -14.83 31.33
CA ASN A 58 21.82 -16.22 31.74
C ASN A 58 20.51 -16.83 31.19
N MET A 59 20.19 -16.53 29.93
CA MET A 59 19.01 -17.07 29.26
C MET A 59 19.40 -18.09 28.20
N HIS A 60 18.66 -19.19 28.16
CA HIS A 60 18.77 -20.24 27.17
C HIS A 60 17.42 -20.41 26.45
N PRO A 61 17.42 -20.78 25.16
CA PRO A 61 16.18 -21.08 24.48
C PRO A 61 15.47 -22.24 25.18
N LEU A 62 14.16 -22.10 25.34
CA LEU A 62 13.27 -23.13 25.84
C LEU A 62 12.64 -23.87 24.65
N ASP A 63 12.38 -25.16 24.84
CA ASP A 63 11.58 -25.94 23.89
C ASP A 63 10.10 -25.63 24.16
N LEU A 64 9.50 -24.70 23.42
CA LEU A 64 8.14 -24.22 23.63
C LEU A 64 7.25 -24.49 22.42
N TYR A 65 5.96 -24.72 22.65
CA TYR A 65 4.96 -24.55 21.61
C TYR A 65 4.62 -23.06 21.48
N TYR A 66 5.46 -22.33 20.75
CA TYR A 66 5.42 -20.88 20.67
C TYR A 66 4.62 -20.38 19.46
N ILE A 67 3.59 -19.57 19.73
CA ILE A 67 2.70 -18.98 18.73
C ILE A 67 2.84 -17.46 18.74
N THR A 68 2.90 -16.85 17.57
CA THR A 68 2.79 -15.39 17.39
C THR A 68 1.53 -15.03 16.62
N MET A 69 0.97 -13.86 16.88
CA MET A 69 -0.23 -13.38 16.17
C MET A 69 0.01 -13.25 14.66
N THR A 70 1.16 -12.67 14.28
CA THR A 70 1.62 -12.52 12.89
C THR A 70 3.05 -13.01 12.75
N LYS A 71 3.56 -13.07 11.51
CA LYS A 71 4.94 -13.48 11.24
C LYS A 71 5.93 -12.38 11.64
N TYR A 72 6.70 -12.61 12.70
CA TYR A 72 7.68 -11.62 13.18
C TYR A 72 8.96 -11.59 12.34
N ASP A 73 9.48 -12.75 11.92
CA ASP A 73 10.72 -12.90 11.17
C ASP A 73 10.71 -14.23 10.40
N ASP A 74 11.11 -14.22 9.12
CA ASP A 74 11.15 -15.42 8.27
C ASP A 74 12.21 -16.45 8.70
N SER A 75 13.22 -16.02 9.46
CA SER A 75 14.31 -16.88 9.91
C SER A 75 14.00 -17.66 11.18
N PHE A 76 12.93 -17.31 11.90
CA PHE A 76 12.57 -17.97 13.16
C PHE A 76 12.15 -19.41 12.94
N LYS A 77 12.68 -20.29 13.78
CA LYS A 77 12.45 -21.74 13.73
C LYS A 77 11.45 -22.14 14.81
N GLY A 78 10.54 -23.05 14.47
CA GLY A 78 9.58 -23.62 15.43
C GLY A 78 8.44 -22.68 15.86
N VAL A 79 8.42 -21.42 15.40
CA VAL A 79 7.35 -20.46 15.72
C VAL A 79 6.13 -20.72 14.83
N LYS A 80 4.95 -20.85 15.44
CA LYS A 80 3.66 -20.93 14.74
C LYS A 80 3.07 -19.54 14.56
N VAL A 81 2.45 -19.27 13.42
CA VAL A 81 1.81 -17.98 13.14
C VAL A 81 0.31 -18.18 13.07
N LEU A 82 -0.46 -17.37 13.81
CA LEU A 82 -1.93 -17.48 13.84
C LEU A 82 -2.58 -16.86 12.59
N PHE A 83 -2.12 -15.67 12.19
CA PHE A 83 -2.54 -14.98 10.98
C PHE A 83 -1.35 -14.84 10.03
N GLU A 84 -1.27 -15.75 9.08
CA GLU A 84 -0.32 -15.64 7.98
C GLU A 84 -0.77 -14.54 7.01
N LYS A 85 0.18 -13.76 6.50
CA LYS A 85 -0.11 -12.83 5.42
C LYS A 85 -0.08 -13.65 4.13
N ASP A 86 -1.18 -13.66 3.40
CA ASP A 86 -1.19 -14.27 2.08
C ASP A 86 -0.13 -13.60 1.20
N ASN A 87 0.68 -14.41 0.53
CA ASN A 87 1.43 -13.92 -0.61
C ASN A 87 0.40 -13.64 -1.71
N LEU A 88 0.25 -12.37 -2.07
CA LEU A 88 -0.64 -11.97 -3.15
C LEU A 88 -0.08 -12.50 -4.48
N THR A 89 -0.62 -13.62 -4.94
CA THR A 89 -0.32 -14.22 -6.24
C THR A 89 -1.39 -13.83 -7.25
N ASN A 90 -1.03 -13.85 -8.53
CA ASN A 90 -1.90 -13.44 -9.63
C ASN A 90 -2.44 -12.01 -9.44
N THR A 91 -1.59 -11.10 -8.96
CA THR A 91 -1.86 -9.65 -9.06
C THR A 91 -1.89 -9.23 -10.53
N LEU A 92 -2.48 -8.07 -10.84
CA LEU A 92 -2.65 -7.62 -12.23
C LEU A 92 -1.34 -7.66 -13.02
N GLY A 93 -0.24 -7.17 -12.42
CA GLY A 93 1.07 -7.19 -13.06
C GLY A 93 1.58 -8.60 -13.38
N GLU A 94 1.36 -9.55 -12.48
CA GLU A 94 1.76 -10.96 -12.67
C GLU A 94 0.91 -11.64 -13.76
N VAL A 95 -0.40 -11.35 -13.82
CA VAL A 95 -1.29 -11.90 -14.86
C VAL A 95 -0.89 -11.36 -16.24
N LEU A 96 -0.58 -10.07 -16.33
CA LEU A 96 -0.10 -9.45 -17.58
C LEU A 96 1.22 -10.11 -18.05
N GLU A 97 2.18 -10.30 -17.15
CA GLU A 97 3.45 -11.01 -17.43
C GLU A 97 3.21 -12.42 -18.00
N LYS A 98 2.37 -13.22 -17.32
CA LYS A 98 2.04 -14.60 -17.73
C LYS A 98 1.39 -14.67 -19.11
N ASN A 99 0.73 -13.59 -19.54
CA ASN A 99 0.09 -13.47 -20.85
C ASN A 99 0.97 -12.72 -21.88
N GLY A 100 2.26 -12.49 -21.57
CA GLY A 100 3.20 -11.84 -22.47
C GLY A 100 2.90 -10.37 -22.76
N LYS A 101 2.14 -9.71 -21.87
CA LYS A 101 1.72 -8.32 -22.00
C LYS A 101 2.77 -7.38 -21.45
N LYS A 102 3.03 -6.30 -22.17
CA LYS A 102 3.94 -5.24 -21.73
C LYS A 102 3.19 -4.24 -20.86
N GLN A 103 3.82 -3.75 -19.80
CA GLN A 103 3.18 -2.85 -18.84
C GLN A 103 4.12 -1.73 -18.41
N ILE A 104 3.58 -0.53 -18.18
CA ILE A 104 4.34 0.62 -17.68
C ILE A 104 3.80 1.02 -16.30
N ARG A 105 4.71 1.29 -15.35
CA ARG A 105 4.40 1.94 -14.07
C ARG A 105 5.05 3.31 -14.07
N ILE A 106 4.28 4.37 -13.79
CA ILE A 106 4.82 5.73 -13.76
C ILE A 106 4.23 6.55 -12.62
N ALA A 107 5.11 7.23 -11.88
CA ALA A 107 4.76 8.22 -10.87
C ALA A 107 5.98 9.10 -10.58
N GLU A 108 5.78 10.14 -9.77
CA GLU A 108 6.88 10.84 -9.12
C GLU A 108 7.37 10.13 -7.85
N THR A 109 8.51 10.55 -7.29
CA THR A 109 9.18 9.92 -6.14
C THR A 109 8.23 9.50 -5.01
N GLU A 110 7.33 10.39 -4.59
CA GLU A 110 6.39 10.15 -3.47
C GLU A 110 5.47 8.94 -3.69
N LYS A 111 4.97 8.78 -4.92
CA LYS A 111 4.01 7.73 -5.26
C LYS A 111 4.63 6.59 -6.09
N TYR A 112 5.93 6.64 -6.38
CA TYR A 112 6.64 5.57 -7.08
C TYR A 112 6.53 4.19 -6.40
N PRO A 113 6.71 4.05 -5.06
CA PRO A 113 6.48 2.77 -4.39
C PRO A 113 5.04 2.25 -4.52
N HIS A 114 4.07 3.16 -4.71
CA HIS A 114 2.64 2.84 -4.77
C HIS A 114 2.29 2.16 -6.10
N VAL A 115 2.74 2.72 -7.22
CA VAL A 115 2.54 2.11 -8.56
C VAL A 115 3.46 0.92 -8.85
N THR A 116 4.45 0.66 -7.98
CA THR A 116 5.43 -0.43 -8.13
C THR A 116 5.25 -1.50 -7.05
N PHE A 117 5.92 -1.36 -5.91
CA PHE A 117 5.93 -2.33 -4.82
C PHE A 117 4.52 -2.69 -4.35
N PHE A 118 3.70 -1.70 -3.99
CA PHE A 118 2.35 -1.95 -3.46
C PHE A 118 1.40 -2.49 -4.54
N PHE A 119 1.38 -1.89 -5.74
CA PHE A 119 0.57 -2.37 -6.87
C PHE A 119 0.92 -3.81 -7.29
N SER A 120 2.18 -4.21 -7.13
CA SER A 120 2.67 -5.57 -7.39
C SER A 120 2.48 -6.53 -6.21
N GLY A 121 1.70 -6.16 -5.19
CA GLY A 121 1.38 -7.02 -4.05
C GLY A 121 2.49 -7.13 -3.00
N GLY A 122 3.36 -6.12 -2.89
CA GLY A 122 4.54 -6.14 -2.03
C GLY A 122 5.76 -6.79 -2.68
N ARG A 123 5.82 -6.83 -4.02
CA ARG A 123 6.94 -7.38 -4.79
C ARG A 123 7.83 -6.26 -5.31
N GLU A 124 9.10 -6.28 -4.91
CA GLU A 124 10.09 -5.29 -5.36
C GLU A 124 10.54 -5.52 -6.81
N LYS A 125 10.84 -6.78 -7.15
CA LYS A 125 11.35 -7.16 -8.48
C LYS A 125 10.28 -6.91 -9.55
N GLU A 126 10.66 -6.23 -10.63
CA GLU A 126 9.84 -6.07 -11.84
C GLU A 126 9.33 -7.42 -12.37
N PHE A 127 8.16 -7.38 -13.00
CA PHE A 127 7.66 -8.47 -13.84
C PHE A 127 8.33 -8.42 -15.23
N ASP A 128 8.45 -9.56 -15.91
CA ASP A 128 8.93 -9.58 -17.29
C ASP A 128 7.96 -8.77 -18.18
N GLY A 129 8.51 -7.83 -18.96
CA GLY A 129 7.72 -6.89 -19.76
C GLY A 129 7.21 -5.67 -18.97
N GLU A 130 7.55 -5.52 -17.69
CA GLU A 130 7.31 -4.30 -16.91
C GLU A 130 8.42 -3.27 -17.16
N LYS A 131 8.02 -2.02 -17.40
CA LYS A 131 8.90 -0.85 -17.44
C LYS A 131 8.46 0.13 -16.35
N ARG A 132 9.41 0.63 -15.56
CA ARG A 132 9.15 1.65 -14.53
C ARG A 132 9.75 2.99 -14.93
N ILE A 133 8.97 4.05 -14.75
CA ILE A 133 9.38 5.44 -15.01
C ILE A 133 9.17 6.23 -13.73
N MET A 134 10.22 6.88 -13.23
CA MET A 134 10.15 7.72 -12.04
C MET A 134 10.54 9.15 -12.38
N CYS A 135 9.64 10.09 -12.15
CA CYS A 135 9.92 11.52 -12.20
C CYS A 135 10.39 11.99 -10.81
N PRO A 136 11.44 12.81 -10.68
CA PRO A 136 11.85 13.32 -9.38
C PRO A 136 10.79 14.30 -8.84
N SER A 137 10.28 14.07 -7.64
CA SER A 137 9.47 15.07 -6.90
C SER A 137 10.30 16.33 -6.61
N PRO A 138 9.66 17.52 -6.52
CA PRO A 138 10.40 18.75 -6.26
C PRO A 138 11.03 18.76 -4.86
N LYS A 139 12.19 19.40 -4.74
CA LYS A 139 12.91 19.53 -3.47
C LYS A 139 12.41 20.74 -2.69
N VAL A 140 11.20 20.63 -2.15
CA VAL A 140 10.57 21.64 -1.29
C VAL A 140 10.37 21.10 0.12
N ALA A 141 10.22 22.00 1.11
CA ALA A 141 10.00 21.59 2.50
C ALA A 141 8.62 20.95 2.71
N THR A 142 7.60 21.53 2.08
CA THR A 142 6.22 21.05 2.02
C THR A 142 5.66 21.36 0.64
N TYR A 143 4.75 20.53 0.14
CA TYR A 143 4.31 20.59 -1.25
C TYR A 143 3.33 21.73 -1.56
N ASP A 144 2.77 22.41 -0.55
CA ASP A 144 2.03 23.68 -0.73
C ASP A 144 2.89 24.78 -1.37
N LEU A 145 4.22 24.72 -1.20
CA LEU A 145 5.15 25.66 -1.83
C LEU A 145 5.30 25.44 -3.35
N GLN A 146 4.97 24.23 -3.83
CA GLN A 146 4.99 23.89 -5.25
C GLN A 146 3.87 22.88 -5.57
N PRO A 147 2.59 23.32 -5.57
CA PRO A 147 1.44 22.42 -5.67
C PRO A 147 1.34 21.66 -7.01
N GLU A 148 1.98 22.19 -8.06
CA GLU A 148 2.10 21.54 -9.35
C GLU A 148 2.95 20.25 -9.32
N MET A 149 3.77 20.09 -8.27
CA MET A 149 4.72 18.98 -8.09
C MET A 149 5.43 18.61 -9.40
N SER A 150 5.45 17.32 -9.76
CA SER A 150 6.06 16.83 -11.00
C SER A 150 5.03 16.26 -11.96
N ALA A 151 3.77 16.72 -11.88
CA ALA A 151 2.68 16.24 -12.75
C ALA A 151 2.98 16.49 -14.25
N ALA A 152 3.57 17.63 -14.58
CA ALA A 152 3.99 17.95 -15.95
C ALA A 152 5.09 16.99 -16.45
N ASP A 153 6.05 16.64 -15.60
CA ASP A 153 7.11 15.70 -15.94
C ASP A 153 6.56 14.30 -16.19
N ILE A 154 5.58 13.86 -15.38
CA ILE A 154 4.88 12.58 -15.58
C ILE A 154 4.15 12.58 -16.93
N ARG A 155 3.39 13.64 -17.23
CA ARG A 155 2.70 13.82 -18.51
C ARG A 155 3.69 13.73 -19.68
N ASP A 156 4.79 14.47 -19.60
CA ASP A 156 5.77 14.56 -20.69
C ASP A 156 6.56 13.26 -20.88
N ALA A 157 6.74 12.49 -19.80
CA ALA A 157 7.37 11.17 -19.85
C ALA A 157 6.45 10.08 -20.40
N ILE A 158 5.15 10.11 -20.10
CA ILE A 158 4.22 9.04 -20.53
C ILE A 158 3.69 9.22 -21.96
N ILE A 159 3.47 10.47 -22.41
CA ILE A 159 2.93 10.74 -23.76
C ILE A 159 3.74 10.08 -24.88
N PRO A 160 5.09 10.14 -24.90
CA PRO A 160 5.89 9.45 -25.91
C PRO A 160 5.72 7.92 -25.87
N GLU A 161 5.49 7.33 -24.71
CA GLU A 161 5.31 5.88 -24.56
C GLU A 161 3.93 5.43 -25.07
N LEU A 162 2.87 6.20 -24.80
CA LEU A 162 1.54 5.96 -25.36
C LEU A 162 1.56 6.00 -26.89
N LYS A 163 2.29 6.96 -27.47
CA LYS A 163 2.45 7.09 -28.92
C LYS A 163 3.21 5.94 -29.58
N LYS A 164 4.04 5.20 -28.82
CA LYS A 164 4.72 4.00 -29.34
C LYS A 164 3.78 2.82 -29.45
N GLN A 165 2.67 2.81 -28.71
CA GLN A 165 1.71 1.70 -28.66
C GLN A 165 2.36 0.34 -28.32
N GLU A 166 3.47 0.36 -27.57
CA GLU A 166 4.21 -0.86 -27.21
C GLU A 166 3.68 -1.49 -25.92
N ALA A 167 3.11 -0.70 -25.01
CA ALA A 167 2.60 -1.20 -23.73
C ALA A 167 1.13 -1.60 -23.87
N ASP A 168 0.74 -2.76 -23.37
CA ASP A 168 -0.66 -3.17 -23.29
C ASP A 168 -1.38 -2.57 -22.07
N PHE A 169 -0.64 -2.16 -21.04
CA PHE A 169 -1.18 -1.57 -19.81
C PHE A 169 -0.28 -0.46 -19.26
N VAL A 170 -0.88 0.60 -18.72
CA VAL A 170 -0.18 1.68 -18.03
C VAL A 170 -0.86 1.95 -16.69
N CYS A 171 -0.08 1.93 -15.61
CA CYS A 171 -0.47 2.42 -14.29
C CYS A 171 0.25 3.74 -14.02
N LEU A 172 -0.52 4.83 -13.95
CA LEU A 172 -0.03 6.18 -13.73
C LEU A 172 -0.63 6.75 -12.44
N ASN A 173 0.18 7.39 -11.61
CA ASN A 173 -0.29 8.12 -10.44
C ASN A 173 0.15 9.60 -10.50
N PHE A 174 -0.80 10.51 -10.31
CA PHE A 174 -0.53 11.91 -9.96
C PHE A 174 -0.66 12.09 -8.45
N ALA A 175 0.42 12.49 -7.80
CA ALA A 175 0.51 12.53 -6.34
C ALA A 175 -0.15 13.78 -5.72
N ASN A 176 -0.36 14.83 -6.52
CA ASN A 176 -0.60 16.18 -6.04
C ASN A 176 -1.79 16.33 -5.07
N PRO A 177 -3.00 15.81 -5.37
CA PRO A 177 -4.16 16.03 -4.51
C PRO A 177 -3.99 15.41 -3.12
N ASP A 178 -3.14 14.39 -2.99
CA ASP A 178 -2.86 13.78 -1.69
C ASP A 178 -1.73 14.50 -0.97
N MET A 179 -0.58 14.62 -1.62
CA MET A 179 0.62 15.20 -1.00
C MET A 179 0.44 16.66 -0.61
N VAL A 180 -0.32 17.42 -1.40
CA VAL A 180 -0.68 18.82 -1.08
C VAL A 180 -1.87 18.86 -0.13
N GLY A 181 -2.81 17.93 -0.23
CA GLY A 181 -3.93 17.84 0.72
C GLY A 181 -3.45 17.67 2.17
N HIS A 182 -2.39 16.89 2.39
CA HIS A 182 -1.75 16.71 3.70
C HIS A 182 -1.19 18.00 4.33
N THR A 183 -1.02 19.09 3.59
CA THR A 183 -0.57 20.38 4.17
C THR A 183 -1.72 21.12 4.84
N GLY A 184 -2.97 20.80 4.50
CA GLY A 184 -4.15 21.53 4.95
C GLY A 184 -4.33 22.91 4.30
N ASP A 185 -3.49 23.28 3.33
CA ASP A 185 -3.62 24.53 2.58
C ASP A 185 -4.63 24.36 1.44
N PHE A 186 -5.80 24.97 1.61
CA PHE A 186 -6.91 24.89 0.66
C PHE A 186 -6.55 25.45 -0.72
N ASP A 187 -5.93 26.62 -0.79
CA ASP A 187 -5.62 27.29 -2.06
C ASP A 187 -4.54 26.51 -2.84
N ALA A 188 -3.56 25.97 -2.12
CA ALA A 188 -2.57 25.06 -2.69
C ALA A 188 -3.23 23.77 -3.21
N ALA A 189 -4.14 23.16 -2.46
CA ALA A 189 -4.85 21.94 -2.87
C ALA A 189 -5.72 22.18 -4.12
N VAL A 190 -6.37 23.35 -4.24
CA VAL A 190 -7.07 23.75 -5.47
C VAL A 190 -6.11 23.79 -6.66
N LYS A 191 -4.96 24.46 -6.52
CA LYS A 191 -3.95 24.54 -7.59
C LYS A 191 -3.38 23.16 -7.96
N ALA A 192 -3.20 22.28 -6.97
CA ALA A 192 -2.79 20.89 -7.18
C ALA A 192 -3.80 20.14 -8.04
N CYS A 193 -5.08 20.21 -7.69
CA CYS A 193 -6.17 19.57 -8.44
C CYS A 193 -6.29 20.13 -9.87
N GLU A 194 -6.22 21.45 -10.06
CA GLU A 194 -6.24 22.08 -11.39
C GLU A 194 -5.04 21.69 -12.26
N THR A 195 -3.89 21.44 -11.64
CA THR A 195 -2.70 20.99 -12.37
C THR A 195 -2.89 19.55 -12.84
N VAL A 196 -3.41 18.67 -11.97
CA VAL A 196 -3.71 17.28 -12.33
C VAL A 196 -4.78 17.21 -13.39
N ASP A 197 -5.85 18.01 -13.32
CA ASP A 197 -6.90 18.06 -14.34
C ASP A 197 -6.32 18.33 -15.75
N LYS A 198 -5.47 19.36 -15.87
CA LYS A 198 -4.80 19.71 -17.14
C LYS A 198 -3.87 18.60 -17.64
N CYS A 199 -3.12 17.97 -16.74
CA CYS A 199 -2.19 16.89 -17.11
C CYS A 199 -2.93 15.60 -17.48
N ALA A 200 -3.96 15.23 -16.71
CA ALA A 200 -4.81 14.09 -16.97
C ALA A 200 -5.51 14.24 -18.32
N LYS A 201 -6.06 15.42 -18.63
CA LYS A 201 -6.64 15.69 -19.96
C LYS A 201 -5.64 15.42 -21.09
N ALA A 202 -4.42 15.97 -20.99
CA ALA A 202 -3.42 15.78 -22.03
C ALA A 202 -3.00 14.30 -22.21
N VAL A 203 -2.90 13.54 -21.12
CA VAL A 203 -2.59 12.11 -21.17
C VAL A 203 -3.75 11.31 -21.77
N VAL A 204 -4.98 11.59 -21.34
CA VAL A 204 -6.19 10.89 -21.81
C VAL A 204 -6.46 11.16 -23.30
N ASP A 205 -6.33 12.42 -23.75
CA ASP A 205 -6.49 12.76 -25.17
C ASP A 205 -5.50 11.97 -26.04
N VAL A 206 -4.22 11.92 -25.64
CA VAL A 206 -3.21 11.13 -26.36
C VAL A 206 -3.47 9.63 -26.27
N ALA A 207 -3.96 9.12 -25.12
CA ALA A 207 -4.31 7.73 -24.96
C ALA A 207 -5.41 7.31 -25.96
N LEU A 208 -6.49 8.11 -26.05
CA LEU A 208 -7.58 7.89 -27.01
C LEU A 208 -7.10 7.91 -28.46
N GLU A 209 -6.32 8.93 -28.84
CA GLU A 209 -5.72 9.03 -30.19
C GLU A 209 -4.86 7.80 -30.57
N ASN A 210 -4.35 7.08 -29.56
CA ASN A 210 -3.49 5.93 -29.73
C ASN A 210 -4.17 4.61 -29.33
N ASN A 211 -5.51 4.54 -29.38
CA ASN A 211 -6.32 3.34 -29.15
C ASN A 211 -6.18 2.73 -27.74
N TYR A 212 -5.93 3.56 -26.72
CA TYR A 212 -6.03 3.15 -25.32
C TYR A 212 -7.38 3.59 -24.75
N ALA A 213 -7.99 2.71 -23.94
CA ALA A 213 -9.04 3.07 -23.01
C ALA A 213 -8.42 3.52 -21.69
N THR A 214 -8.99 4.53 -21.03
CA THR A 214 -8.50 5.03 -19.74
C THR A 214 -9.54 4.88 -18.66
N ILE A 215 -9.16 4.30 -17.51
CA ILE A 215 -9.95 4.33 -16.28
C ILE A 215 -9.35 5.38 -15.36
N ILE A 216 -10.09 6.46 -15.11
CA ILE A 216 -9.71 7.54 -14.17
C ILE A 216 -10.35 7.22 -12.80
N ILE A 217 -9.51 7.04 -11.79
CA ILE A 217 -9.89 6.71 -10.41
C ILE A 217 -8.99 7.42 -9.40
N ALA A 218 -9.35 7.35 -8.12
CA ALA A 218 -8.46 7.63 -6.99
C ALA A 218 -8.33 6.39 -6.09
N ASP A 219 -7.23 6.27 -5.34
CA ASP A 219 -7.01 5.21 -4.35
C ASP A 219 -7.70 5.51 -3.01
N HIS A 220 -7.87 6.80 -2.68
CA HIS A 220 -8.67 7.29 -1.55
C HIS A 220 -8.96 8.79 -1.72
N GLY A 221 -9.72 9.38 -0.79
CA GLY A 221 -9.88 10.83 -0.69
C GLY A 221 -8.83 11.50 0.22
N ASN A 222 -8.65 12.79 0.01
CA ASN A 222 -7.87 13.75 0.81
C ASN A 222 -8.33 15.19 0.50
N SER A 223 -7.93 15.75 -0.66
CA SER A 223 -8.25 17.12 -1.10
C SER A 223 -9.75 17.44 -1.26
N ASP A 224 -10.62 16.43 -1.22
CA ASP A 224 -12.08 16.57 -1.20
C ASP A 224 -12.64 17.08 0.14
N PHE A 225 -11.85 17.08 1.21
CA PHE A 225 -12.27 17.61 2.52
C PHE A 225 -11.09 18.26 3.28
N MET A 226 -10.83 19.52 2.97
CA MET A 226 -9.64 20.25 3.44
C MET A 226 -9.82 21.06 4.74
N ILE A 227 -11.06 21.26 5.20
CA ILE A 227 -11.37 22.10 6.37
C ILE A 227 -12.37 21.34 7.27
N ASN A 228 -12.03 21.18 8.54
CA ASN A 228 -12.88 20.54 9.55
C ASN A 228 -14.09 21.42 9.92
N GLU A 229 -15.08 20.84 10.59
CA GLU A 229 -16.26 21.57 11.07
C GLU A 229 -15.92 22.74 12.01
N ASP A 230 -14.83 22.63 12.76
CA ASP A 230 -14.33 23.67 13.67
C ASP A 230 -13.49 24.75 12.97
N GLY A 231 -13.33 24.66 11.64
CA GLY A 231 -12.56 25.59 10.82
C GLY A 231 -11.05 25.33 10.80
N THR A 232 -10.55 24.30 11.48
CA THR A 232 -9.14 23.92 11.42
C THR A 232 -8.82 23.19 10.10
N PRO A 233 -7.57 23.28 9.60
CA PRO A 233 -7.16 22.50 8.43
C PRO A 233 -7.30 21.00 8.67
N ASN A 234 -7.84 20.29 7.69
CA ASN A 234 -7.81 18.83 7.66
C ASN A 234 -6.62 18.36 6.82
N THR A 235 -5.76 17.56 7.43
CA THR A 235 -4.53 17.04 6.84
C THR A 235 -4.57 15.52 6.65
N ALA A 236 -5.71 14.87 6.89
CA ALA A 236 -5.87 13.42 6.85
C ALA A 236 -6.68 12.98 5.62
N HIS A 237 -6.57 11.69 5.29
CA HIS A 237 -7.42 11.09 4.28
C HIS A 237 -8.89 11.11 4.70
N THR A 238 -9.78 11.04 3.70
CA THR A 238 -11.22 11.00 3.90
C THR A 238 -11.76 9.58 3.67
N THR A 239 -12.99 9.34 4.12
CA THR A 239 -13.74 8.12 3.81
C THR A 239 -14.74 8.35 2.67
N ASN A 240 -14.58 9.43 1.90
CA ASN A 240 -15.45 9.71 0.76
C ASN A 240 -15.20 8.68 -0.36
N LEU A 241 -16.23 8.45 -1.19
CA LEU A 241 -16.12 7.57 -2.34
C LEU A 241 -15.21 8.21 -3.40
N VAL A 242 -14.44 7.37 -4.07
CA VAL A 242 -13.56 7.77 -5.19
C VAL A 242 -14.29 7.68 -6.52
N PRO A 243 -13.97 8.53 -7.51
CA PRO A 243 -14.55 8.41 -8.84
C PRO A 243 -14.08 7.13 -9.54
N CYS A 244 -14.86 6.65 -10.50
CA CYS A 244 -14.44 5.64 -11.47
C CYS A 244 -15.04 5.99 -12.83
N ILE A 245 -14.21 6.52 -13.73
CA ILE A 245 -14.63 7.05 -15.03
C ILE A 245 -13.89 6.27 -16.12
N LEU A 246 -14.63 5.58 -16.99
CA LEU A 246 -14.09 4.95 -18.18
C LEU A 246 -14.18 5.91 -19.37
N VAL A 247 -13.05 6.17 -20.01
CA VAL A 247 -12.93 6.98 -21.22
C VAL A 247 -12.45 6.08 -22.35
N ASP A 248 -13.35 5.76 -23.28
CA ASP A 248 -13.14 4.85 -24.41
C ASP A 248 -14.14 5.19 -25.52
N ASP A 249 -13.66 5.44 -26.74
CA ASP A 249 -14.50 5.78 -27.91
C ASP A 249 -15.36 4.62 -28.41
N THR A 250 -15.02 3.38 -28.03
CA THR A 250 -15.67 2.15 -28.52
C THR A 250 -16.64 1.54 -27.52
N PHE A 251 -16.53 1.92 -26.25
CA PHE A 251 -17.39 1.39 -25.19
C PHE A 251 -18.77 2.06 -25.21
N SER A 252 -19.84 1.25 -25.19
CA SER A 252 -21.24 1.73 -25.25
C SER A 252 -22.07 1.35 -24.03
N GLY A 253 -21.41 1.04 -22.91
CA GLY A 253 -22.06 0.61 -21.66
C GLY A 253 -22.03 1.65 -20.54
N GLN A 254 -22.35 1.19 -19.34
CA GLN A 254 -22.18 1.95 -18.10
C GLN A 254 -21.23 1.19 -17.18
N ILE A 255 -20.39 1.94 -16.47
CA ILE A 255 -19.61 1.39 -15.38
C ILE A 255 -20.50 1.24 -14.15
N LYS A 256 -20.46 0.07 -13.51
CA LYS A 256 -21.21 -0.22 -12.29
C LYS A 256 -20.48 0.34 -11.07
N ASP A 257 -21.23 0.59 -10.00
CA ASP A 257 -20.66 0.83 -8.68
C ASP A 257 -19.88 -0.40 -8.19
N GLY A 258 -18.83 -0.17 -7.41
CA GLY A 258 -18.00 -1.24 -6.85
C GLY A 258 -16.93 -0.72 -5.89
N LYS A 259 -15.83 -1.47 -5.77
CA LYS A 259 -14.69 -1.19 -4.90
C LYS A 259 -13.37 -1.29 -5.68
N LEU A 260 -12.27 -0.83 -5.09
CA LEU A 260 -10.94 -0.85 -5.72
C LEU A 260 -10.50 -2.24 -6.21
N GLY A 261 -10.90 -3.30 -5.49
CA GLY A 261 -10.61 -4.69 -5.87
C GLY A 261 -11.26 -5.16 -7.18
N ASP A 262 -12.22 -4.40 -7.72
CA ASP A 262 -12.95 -4.72 -8.95
C ASP A 262 -12.24 -4.17 -10.20
N LEU A 263 -11.23 -3.30 -10.03
CA LEU A 263 -10.48 -2.71 -11.14
C LEU A 263 -9.64 -3.73 -11.90
N ALA A 264 -8.89 -4.60 -11.20
CA ALA A 264 -8.05 -5.59 -11.86
C ALA A 264 -8.86 -6.59 -12.71
N PRO A 265 -9.95 -7.22 -12.22
CA PRO A 265 -10.85 -8.01 -13.05
C PRO A 265 -11.40 -7.25 -14.26
N THR A 266 -11.79 -5.99 -14.07
CA THR A 266 -12.33 -5.14 -15.13
C THR A 266 -11.29 -4.86 -16.22
N ILE A 267 -10.05 -4.53 -15.84
CA ILE A 267 -8.95 -4.31 -16.77
C ILE A 267 -8.62 -5.59 -17.55
N LEU A 268 -8.56 -6.75 -16.87
CA LEU A 268 -8.32 -8.02 -17.55
C LEU A 268 -9.42 -8.34 -18.57
N LYS A 269 -10.69 -8.08 -18.21
CA LYS A 269 -11.83 -8.22 -19.13
C LYS A 269 -11.68 -7.32 -20.36
N MET A 270 -11.26 -6.06 -20.20
CA MET A 270 -11.04 -5.12 -21.31
C MET A 270 -9.91 -5.57 -22.24
N ILE A 271 -8.82 -6.11 -21.68
CA ILE A 271 -7.66 -6.59 -22.46
C ILE A 271 -7.91 -8.00 -23.06
N GLY A 272 -9.03 -8.65 -22.71
CA GLY A 272 -9.40 -9.97 -23.22
C GLY A 272 -8.64 -11.12 -22.57
N ILE A 273 -8.23 -10.96 -21.30
CA ILE A 273 -7.51 -11.98 -20.51
C ILE A 273 -8.47 -12.60 -19.49
N GLU A 274 -8.37 -13.91 -19.28
CA GLU A 274 -9.15 -14.61 -18.28
C GLU A 274 -8.81 -14.12 -16.86
N VAL A 275 -9.85 -13.79 -16.08
CA VAL A 275 -9.69 -13.35 -14.69
C VAL A 275 -9.34 -14.58 -13.84
N PRO A 276 -8.20 -14.58 -13.12
CA PRO A 276 -7.81 -15.71 -12.28
C PRO A 276 -8.72 -15.80 -11.05
N LYS A 277 -8.87 -17.02 -10.51
CA LYS A 277 -9.74 -17.30 -9.35
C LYS A 277 -9.35 -16.53 -8.07
N GLU A 278 -8.10 -16.11 -7.96
CA GLU A 278 -7.60 -15.32 -6.82
C GLU A 278 -8.15 -13.89 -6.83
N MET A 279 -8.54 -13.36 -8.00
CA MET A 279 -9.20 -12.06 -8.11
C MET A 279 -10.71 -12.22 -7.91
N THR A 280 -11.15 -12.10 -6.66
CA THR A 280 -12.57 -12.24 -6.26
C THR A 280 -13.39 -10.94 -6.42
N GLY A 281 -12.85 -9.94 -7.11
CA GLY A 281 -13.55 -8.69 -7.42
C GLY A 281 -14.54 -8.87 -8.56
N ASP A 282 -15.54 -8.01 -8.63
CA ASP A 282 -16.54 -8.01 -9.68
C ASP A 282 -16.02 -7.30 -10.95
N ILE A 283 -16.59 -7.62 -12.10
CA ILE A 283 -16.32 -6.90 -13.35
C ILE A 283 -17.31 -5.74 -13.47
N LEU A 284 -16.80 -4.51 -13.56
CA LEU A 284 -17.59 -3.29 -13.54
C LEU A 284 -18.23 -2.92 -14.89
N ILE A 285 -17.77 -3.52 -15.98
CA ILE A 285 -18.31 -3.32 -17.34
C ILE A 285 -19.15 -4.52 -17.80
N ASN A 286 -20.05 -4.28 -18.75
CA ASN A 286 -20.94 -5.29 -19.35
C ASN A 286 -20.35 -5.93 -20.61
#